data_AF-A0A4Y2AS85-F1
#
_entry.id   AF-A0A4Y2AS85-F1
#
_cell.length_a   1.000
_cell.length_b   1.000
_cell.length_c   1.000
_cell.angle_alpha   90.00
_cell.angle_beta   90.00
_cell.angle_gamma   90.00
#
_symmetry.space_group_name_H-M   'P 1'
#
loop_
_entity.id
_entity.type
_entity.pdbx_description
1 polymer ?
#
loop_
_entity_poly.entity_id
_entity_poly.type
_entity_poly.pdbx_seq_one_letter_code
_entity_poly.pdbx_strand_id
1 'polypeptide(L)'
;MHTILYSAKKHTFSKQLKYGNSKIQKLHQICLFKYMSFVKVWFNAQNSEDTPVNDLMLCESLNMYEKYELGVARAGLLTFSRHWWYLTEEAVAFSLFSKKLSNSEKKKEKGCSILNGIQS
;
A
#
# COMPACT_ATOMS: atom_id res chain seq x y z
N MET A 1 5.81 -1.24 -9.30
CA MET A 1 4.96 -1.16 -10.52
C MET A 1 5.14 -2.36 -11.47
N HIS A 2 6.36 -2.62 -11.97
CA HIS A 2 6.65 -3.72 -12.89
C HIS A 2 6.17 -5.10 -12.36
N THR A 3 6.30 -5.34 -11.06
CA THR A 3 5.89 -6.58 -10.39
C THR A 3 4.37 -6.82 -10.35
N ILE A 4 3.53 -5.79 -10.44
CA ILE A 4 2.06 -5.93 -10.48
C ILE A 4 1.63 -6.32 -11.90
N LEU A 5 2.07 -5.54 -12.88
CA LEU A 5 1.82 -5.81 -14.31
C LEU A 5 2.38 -7.16 -14.72
N TYR A 6 3.57 -7.53 -14.23
CA TYR A 6 4.19 -8.81 -14.51
C TYR A 6 3.41 -9.99 -13.92
N SER A 7 2.88 -9.90 -12.70
CA SER A 7 2.01 -10.95 -12.14
C SER A 7 0.70 -11.07 -12.91
N ALA A 8 0.09 -9.94 -13.30
CA ALA A 8 -1.12 -9.95 -14.11
C ALA A 8 -0.87 -10.60 -15.48
N LYS A 9 0.23 -10.23 -16.15
CA LYS A 9 0.67 -10.84 -17.41
C LYS A 9 0.88 -12.36 -17.24
N LYS A 10 1.61 -12.79 -16.21
CA LYS A 10 1.80 -14.23 -15.90
C LYS A 10 0.49 -14.97 -15.68
N HIS A 11 -0.50 -14.35 -15.03
CA HIS A 11 -1.81 -14.94 -14.83
C HIS A 11 -2.58 -15.06 -16.16
N THR A 12 -2.63 -14.00 -16.98
CA THR A 12 -3.31 -14.01 -18.29
C THR A 12 -2.71 -15.05 -19.24
N PHE A 13 -1.38 -15.18 -19.25
CA PHE A 13 -0.67 -16.16 -20.09
C PHE A 13 -0.48 -17.53 -19.41
N SER A 14 -1.08 -17.76 -18.23
CA SER A 14 -0.86 -18.98 -17.46
C SER A 14 -1.20 -20.28 -18.19
N LYS A 15 -2.26 -20.24 -19.02
CA LYS A 15 -2.67 -21.35 -19.90
C LYS A 15 -1.63 -21.64 -20.99
N GLN A 16 -1.08 -20.60 -21.61
CA GLN A 16 -0.04 -20.74 -22.65
C GLN A 16 1.29 -21.21 -22.06
N LEU A 17 1.60 -20.79 -20.82
CA LEU A 17 2.77 -21.22 -20.07
C LEU A 17 2.61 -22.60 -19.39
N LYS A 18 1.47 -23.28 -19.62
CA LYS A 18 1.17 -24.64 -19.11
C LYS A 18 1.31 -24.75 -17.59
N TYR A 19 0.91 -23.72 -16.84
CA TYR A 19 0.91 -23.78 -15.38
C TYR A 19 -0.18 -24.71 -14.86
N GLY A 20 0.14 -25.49 -13.83
CA GLY A 20 -0.85 -26.29 -13.12
C GLY A 20 -1.87 -25.43 -12.37
N ASN A 21 -3.09 -25.95 -12.20
CA ASN A 21 -4.23 -25.23 -11.59
C ASN A 21 -3.90 -24.64 -10.21
N SER A 22 -3.13 -25.34 -9.38
CA SER A 22 -2.70 -24.85 -8.07
C SER A 22 -1.80 -23.60 -8.15
N LYS A 23 -0.91 -23.53 -9.16
CA LYS A 23 -0.10 -22.33 -9.42
C LYS A 23 -0.95 -21.18 -9.94
N ILE A 24 -1.92 -21.47 -10.81
CA ILE A 24 -2.85 -20.45 -11.34
C ILE A 24 -3.64 -19.81 -10.20
N GLN A 25 -4.18 -20.62 -9.28
CA GLN A 25 -4.93 -20.13 -8.13
C GLN A 25 -4.08 -19.23 -7.21
N LYS A 26 -2.84 -19.62 -6.91
CA LYS A 26 -1.90 -18.78 -6.13
C LYS A 26 -1.55 -17.48 -6.86
N LEU A 27 -1.33 -17.54 -8.18
CA LEU A 27 -1.11 -16.35 -9.02
C LEU A 27 -2.32 -15.41 -8.98
N HIS A 28 -3.53 -15.96 -9.06
CA HIS A 28 -4.76 -15.20 -8.97
C HIS A 28 -4.89 -14.48 -7.62
N GLN A 29 -4.64 -15.17 -6.51
CA GLN A 29 -4.65 -14.57 -5.17
C GLN A 29 -3.64 -13.43 -5.04
N ILE A 30 -2.42 -13.61 -5.55
CA ILE A 30 -1.38 -12.55 -5.56
C ILE A 30 -1.83 -11.35 -6.40
N CYS A 31 -2.44 -11.58 -7.56
CA CYS A 31 -2.97 -10.51 -8.41
C CYS A 31 -4.09 -9.72 -7.70
N LEU A 32 -5.03 -10.42 -7.07
CA LEU A 32 -6.12 -9.80 -6.30
C LEU A 32 -5.59 -8.98 -5.13
N PHE A 33 -4.69 -9.54 -4.33
CA PHE A 33 -4.05 -8.83 -3.23
C PHE A 33 -3.37 -7.54 -3.71
N LYS A 34 -2.54 -7.64 -4.76
CA LYS A 34 -1.85 -6.48 -5.33
C LYS A 34 -2.82 -5.43 -5.87
N TYR A 35 -3.91 -5.85 -6.49
CA TYR A 35 -4.93 -4.94 -7.01
C TYR A 35 -5.64 -4.19 -5.88
N MET A 36 -6.11 -4.91 -4.86
CA MET A 36 -6.83 -4.33 -3.72
C MET A 36 -5.96 -3.38 -2.91
N SER A 37 -4.70 -3.74 -2.68
CA SER A 37 -3.79 -2.95 -1.84
C SER A 37 -3.14 -1.80 -2.60
N PHE A 38 -2.55 -2.04 -3.78
CA PHE A 38 -1.66 -1.05 -4.40
C PHE A 38 -2.32 -0.22 -5.50
N VAL A 39 -3.27 -0.78 -6.27
CA VAL A 39 -3.84 -0.05 -7.42
C VAL A 39 -4.69 1.12 -6.94
N LYS A 40 -5.47 0.94 -5.87
CA LYS A 40 -6.28 2.02 -5.28
C LYS A 40 -5.42 3.19 -4.80
N VAL A 41 -4.34 2.90 -4.09
CA VAL A 41 -3.41 3.91 -3.55
C VAL A 41 -2.68 4.61 -4.69
N TRP A 42 -2.21 3.85 -5.67
CA TRP A 42 -1.54 4.38 -6.86
C TRP A 42 -2.41 5.32 -7.68
N PHE A 43 -3.67 4.95 -7.95
CA PHE A 43 -4.56 5.79 -8.75
C PHE A 43 -4.88 7.12 -8.06
N ASN A 44 -4.80 7.17 -6.73
CA ASN A 44 -5.01 8.37 -5.94
C ASN A 44 -3.72 9.17 -5.67
N ALA A 45 -2.54 8.69 -6.10
CA ALA A 45 -1.26 9.35 -5.89
C ALA A 45 -1.02 10.54 -6.84
N GLN A 46 -1.92 10.80 -7.79
CA GLN A 46 -1.86 12.00 -8.65
C GLN A 46 -2.12 13.29 -7.87
N ASN A 47 -2.76 13.19 -6.71
CA ASN A 47 -2.96 14.30 -5.78
C ASN A 47 -1.89 14.23 -4.69
N SER A 48 -0.93 15.16 -4.69
CA SER A 48 0.15 15.19 -3.69
C SER A 48 -0.38 15.32 -2.25
N GLU A 49 -1.47 16.06 -2.06
CA GLU A 49 -2.14 16.21 -0.76
C GLU A 49 -2.75 14.90 -0.22
N ASP A 50 -3.25 14.04 -1.10
CA ASP A 50 -3.87 12.77 -0.69
C ASP A 50 -2.84 11.66 -0.54
N THR A 51 -1.64 11.82 -1.11
CA THR A 51 -0.62 10.76 -1.19
C THR A 51 -0.26 10.22 0.20
N PRO A 52 0.10 11.06 1.20
CA PRO A 52 0.42 10.57 2.54
C PRO A 52 -0.77 9.88 3.24
N VAL A 53 -2.00 10.36 2.99
CA VAL A 53 -3.22 9.80 3.57
C VAL A 53 -3.49 8.40 2.99
N ASN A 54 -3.35 8.25 1.67
CA ASN A 54 -3.54 6.96 1.01
C ASN A 54 -2.47 5.94 1.46
N ASP A 55 -1.24 6.40 1.68
CA ASP A 55 -0.12 5.60 2.18
C ASP A 55 -0.38 5.09 3.61
N LEU A 56 -0.88 5.95 4.49
CA LEU A 56 -1.27 5.57 5.84
C LEU A 56 -2.42 4.55 5.85
N MET A 57 -3.46 4.81 5.04
CA MET A 57 -4.58 3.89 4.86
C MET A 57 -4.14 2.51 4.34
N LEU A 58 -3.13 2.48 3.47
CA LEU A 58 -2.55 1.23 2.97
C LEU A 58 -1.84 0.47 4.09
N CYS A 59 -1.02 1.14 4.90
CA CYS A 59 -0.39 0.55 6.07
C CYS A 59 -1.42 -0.05 7.03
N GLU A 60 -2.48 0.70 7.35
CA GLU A 60 -3.53 0.24 8.24
C GLU A 60 -4.29 -0.97 7.66
N SER A 61 -4.60 -0.93 6.36
CA SER A 61 -5.25 -2.05 5.66
C SER A 61 -4.40 -3.31 5.70
N LEU A 62 -3.08 -3.20 5.53
CA LEU A 62 -2.16 -4.32 5.61
C LEU A 62 -2.02 -4.87 7.02
N ASN A 63 -1.98 -4.01 8.04
CA ASN A 63 -2.02 -4.43 9.46
C ASN A 63 -3.32 -5.17 9.78
N MET A 64 -4.47 -4.68 9.31
CA MET A 64 -5.74 -5.39 9.47
C MET A 64 -5.79 -6.71 8.71
N TYR A 65 -5.06 -6.83 7.60
CA TYR A 65 -4.99 -8.06 6.81
C TYR A 65 -4.09 -9.13 7.45
N GLU A 66 -3.21 -8.74 8.38
CA GLU A 66 -2.31 -9.64 9.11
C GLU A 66 -3.08 -10.75 9.85
N LYS A 67 -4.31 -10.48 10.30
CA LYS A 67 -5.18 -11.48 10.95
C LYS A 67 -5.65 -12.62 10.03
N TYR A 68 -5.60 -12.43 8.72
CA TYR A 68 -6.01 -13.44 7.74
C TYR A 68 -4.81 -14.18 7.17
N GLU A 69 -3.77 -13.45 6.75
CA GLU A 69 -2.60 -14.00 6.08
C GLU A 69 -1.33 -13.26 6.49
N LEU A 70 -0.81 -13.62 7.67
CA LEU A 70 0.37 -13.04 8.32
C LEU A 70 1.56 -12.85 7.36
N GLY A 71 1.90 -13.89 6.62
CA GLY A 71 3.05 -13.87 5.71
C GLY A 71 2.87 -12.88 4.56
N VAL A 72 1.65 -12.77 4.02
CA VAL A 72 1.33 -11.86 2.92
C VAL A 72 1.29 -10.41 3.42
N ALA A 73 0.67 -10.15 4.57
CA ALA A 73 0.62 -8.83 5.19
C ALA A 73 2.02 -8.30 5.48
N ARG A 74 2.89 -9.10 6.12
CA ARG A 74 4.28 -8.71 6.42
C ARG A 74 5.11 -8.47 5.16
N ALA A 75 4.98 -9.33 4.14
CA ALA A 75 5.66 -9.12 2.87
C ALA A 75 5.16 -7.85 2.16
N GLY A 76 3.87 -7.54 2.27
CA GLY A 76 3.26 -6.30 1.80
C GLY A 76 3.84 -5.07 2.50
N LEU A 77 3.85 -5.05 3.83
CA LEU A 77 4.42 -3.98 4.65
C LEU A 77 5.91 -3.77 4.36
N LEU A 78 6.70 -4.85 4.26
CA LEU A 78 8.12 -4.76 3.92
C LEU A 78 8.36 -4.23 2.51
N THR A 79 7.48 -4.55 1.56
CA THR A 79 7.56 -4.00 0.20
C THR A 79 7.19 -2.51 0.21
N PHE A 80 6.20 -2.14 1.01
CA PHE A 80 5.74 -0.77 1.15
C PHE A 80 6.77 0.11 1.87
N SER A 81 7.46 -0.39 2.90
CA SER A 81 8.46 0.37 3.64
C SER A 81 9.65 0.82 2.80
N ARG A 82 9.95 0.09 1.71
CA ARG A 82 10.95 0.51 0.70
C ARG A 82 10.58 1.79 -0.03
N HIS A 83 9.33 2.22 0.05
CA HIS A 83 8.82 3.45 -0.54
C HIS A 83 8.70 4.58 0.49
N TRP A 84 9.00 4.36 1.78
CA TRP A 84 8.89 5.40 2.81
C TRP A 84 9.92 6.53 2.69
N TRP A 85 10.91 6.40 1.80
CA TRP A 85 11.97 7.40 1.63
C TRP A 85 11.46 8.78 1.21
N TYR A 86 10.26 8.89 0.61
CA TYR A 86 9.65 10.17 0.26
C TYR A 86 8.68 10.69 1.34
N LEU A 87 8.39 9.90 2.38
CA LEU A 87 7.44 10.24 3.43
C LEU A 87 8.12 11.09 4.52
N THR A 88 8.66 12.25 4.13
CA THR A 88 9.28 13.21 5.05
C THR A 88 8.22 14.01 5.82
N GLU A 89 8.64 14.79 6.83
CA GLU A 89 7.75 15.72 7.56
C GLU A 89 6.97 16.64 6.62
N GLU A 90 7.66 17.17 5.61
CA GLU A 90 7.09 18.06 4.60
C GLU A 90 6.10 17.31 3.72
N ALA A 91 6.41 16.06 3.35
CA ALA A 91 5.49 15.23 2.58
C ALA A 91 4.21 14.93 3.38
N VAL A 92 4.35 14.58 4.67
CA VAL A 92 3.22 14.36 5.57
C VAL A 92 2.43 15.66 5.75
N ALA A 93 3.07 16.83 5.82
CA ALA A 93 2.35 18.10 5.95
C ALA A 93 1.38 18.39 4.79
N PHE A 94 1.58 17.79 3.61
CA PHE A 94 0.61 17.90 2.51
C PHE A 94 -0.75 17.24 2.82
N SER A 95 -0.80 16.26 3.74
CA SER A 95 -2.05 15.63 4.18
C SER A 95 -3.01 16.63 4.84
N LEU A 96 -2.48 17.71 5.45
CA LEU A 96 -3.28 18.76 6.07
C LEU A 96 -4.22 19.45 5.07
N PHE A 97 -3.84 19.45 3.79
CA PHE A 97 -4.65 20.01 2.71
C PHE A 97 -5.64 19.00 2.13
N SER A 98 -5.43 17.70 2.34
CA SER A 98 -6.33 16.65 1.86
C SER A 98 -7.74 16.82 2.42
N LYS A 99 -8.75 16.67 1.56
CA LYS A 99 -10.16 16.62 1.99
C LYS A 99 -10.57 15.26 2.56
N LYS A 100 -9.70 14.24 2.46
CA LYS A 100 -9.94 12.88 3.00
C LYS A 100 -9.79 12.82 4.51
N LEU A 101 -9.01 13.72 5.10
CA LEU A 101 -8.88 13.83 6.55
C LEU A 101 -9.95 14.73 7.15
N SER A 102 -10.56 14.27 8.24
CA SER A 102 -11.45 15.08 9.05
C SER A 102 -10.69 16.17 9.82
N ASN A 103 -11.39 17.22 10.23
CA ASN A 103 -10.79 18.32 11.00
C ASN A 103 -10.21 17.87 12.35
N SER A 104 -10.69 16.76 12.93
CA SER A 104 -10.13 16.16 14.15
C SER A 104 -8.83 15.40 13.90
N GLU A 105 -8.71 14.71 12.76
CA GLU A 105 -7.48 14.01 12.35
C GLU A 105 -6.37 15.00 11.99
N LYS A 106 -6.70 16.06 11.25
CA LYS A 106 -5.75 17.15 10.95
C LYS A 106 -5.23 17.85 12.21
N LYS A 107 -6.04 17.92 13.27
CA LYS A 107 -5.60 18.45 14.57
C LYS A 107 -4.64 17.50 15.30
N LYS A 108 -4.81 16.18 15.13
CA LYS A 108 -3.85 15.21 15.66
C LYS A 108 -2.51 15.32 14.93
N GLU A 109 -2.50 15.41 13.60
CA GLU A 109 -1.26 15.64 12.83
C GLU A 109 -0.54 16.93 13.22
N LYS A 110 -1.27 18.02 13.49
CA LYS A 110 -0.68 19.29 13.99
C LYS A 110 -0.04 19.17 15.38
N GLY A 111 -0.40 18.16 16.17
CA GLY A 111 0.06 17.98 17.55
C GLY A 111 1.00 16.79 17.75
N CYS A 112 1.27 15.98 16.72
CA CYS A 112 1.93 14.69 16.90
C CYS A 112 3.34 14.70 16.33
N SER A 113 4.32 14.83 17.24
CA SER A 113 5.75 14.57 17.06
C SER A 113 6.07 13.08 16.78
N ILE A 114 5.32 12.38 15.90
CA ILE A 114 5.48 10.92 15.65
C ILE A 114 6.72 10.58 14.81
N LEU A 115 7.73 11.43 14.77
CA LEU A 115 9.02 11.08 14.15
C LEU A 115 10.15 10.86 15.15
N ASN A 116 9.92 11.20 16.43
CA ASN A 116 10.88 10.87 17.50
C ASN A 116 10.89 9.38 17.89
N GLY A 117 10.03 8.54 17.29
CA GLY A 117 9.90 7.11 17.61
C GLY A 117 10.41 6.13 16.56
N ILE A 118 10.93 6.61 15.41
CA ILE A 118 11.38 5.74 14.30
C ILE A 118 12.91 5.80 14.11
N GLN A 119 13.62 6.60 14.92
CA GLN A 119 15.08 6.72 14.90
C GLN A 119 15.80 6.20 16.16
N SER A 120 15.21 5.28 16.93
CA SER A 120 15.92 4.58 18.01
C SER A 120 16.00 3.08 17.78
#